data_AF-A0ABC8MA12-F1
#
_entry.id   AF-A0ABC8MA12-F1
#
_cell.length_a   1.000
_cell.length_b   1.000
_cell.length_c   1.000
_cell.angle_alpha   90.00
_cell.angle_beta   90.00
_cell.angle_gamma   90.00
#
_symmetry.space_group_name_H-M   'P 1'
#
loop_
_entity.id
_entity.type
_entity.pdbx_description
1 polymer ?
#
loop_
_entity_poly.entity_id
_entity_poly.type
_entity_poly.pdbx_seq_one_letter_code
_entity_poly.pdbx_strand_id
1 'polypeptide(L)'
;MFFATQIPLRLYDSKASSTWKKVGCEDDFCSFISQSDTCEPKKKPCSYRVVYGDGSTSDGDFVKDNITLDQVTGNLRTAPLSQEVVFGCGSNQSGQLGQTDSAVDGIMGFGQANTSIISQLAASGNVKRVFSHCLDNVNGGGIFAVGEVESPLVKTTPLVPNQ
;
A
#
# COMPACT_ATOMS: atom_id res chain seq x y z
N MET A 1 8.85 2.02 35.63
CA MET A 1 8.39 3.24 34.95
C MET A 1 8.74 3.07 33.48
N PHE A 2 7.83 2.51 32.69
CA PHE A 2 8.02 2.38 31.24
C PHE A 2 7.61 3.71 30.63
N PHE A 3 8.56 4.43 30.06
CA PHE A 3 8.23 5.58 29.22
C PHE A 3 7.60 5.03 27.95
N ALA A 4 6.30 5.24 27.75
CA ALA A 4 5.71 5.12 26.44
C ALA A 4 6.34 6.21 25.57
N THR A 5 7.32 5.84 24.75
CA THR A 5 7.87 6.74 23.74
C THR A 5 6.79 6.93 22.69
N GLN A 6 6.09 8.06 22.77
CA GLN A 6 5.06 8.41 21.80
C GLN A 6 5.75 8.69 20.45
N ILE A 7 5.61 7.78 19.49
CA ILE A 7 6.21 7.93 18.16
C ILE A 7 5.43 9.03 17.42
N PRO A 8 6.08 10.11 16.94
CA PRO A 8 5.40 11.17 16.21
C PRO A 8 4.99 10.66 14.81
N LEU A 9 3.69 10.67 14.52
CA LEU A 9 3.13 10.25 13.23
C LEU A 9 3.03 11.40 12.24
N ARG A 10 3.31 11.11 10.97
CA ARG A 10 3.11 11.96 9.80
C ARG A 10 1.97 11.41 8.97
N LEU A 11 0.76 11.62 9.48
CA LEU A 11 -0.45 11.17 8.81
C LEU A 11 -0.60 11.84 7.45
N TYR A 12 -1.06 11.07 6.47
CA TYR A 12 -1.39 11.57 5.15
C TYR A 12 -2.52 12.61 5.21
N ASP A 13 -2.30 13.79 4.61
CA ASP A 13 -3.30 14.85 4.47
C ASP A 13 -3.68 15.01 2.99
N SER A 14 -4.87 14.53 2.64
CA SER A 14 -5.42 14.63 1.28
C SER A 14 -5.62 16.08 0.81
N LYS A 15 -5.84 17.02 1.73
CA LYS A 15 -6.05 18.44 1.38
C LYS A 15 -4.74 19.15 1.03
N ALA A 16 -3.61 18.62 1.50
CA ALA A 16 -2.29 19.14 1.17
C ALA A 16 -1.79 18.66 -0.20
N SER A 17 -2.42 17.64 -0.80
CA SER A 17 -2.06 17.11 -2.10
C SER A 17 -2.90 17.70 -3.23
N SER A 18 -2.24 18.21 -4.26
CA SER A 18 -2.91 18.70 -5.48
C SER A 18 -3.31 17.59 -6.45
N THR A 19 -2.79 16.38 -6.28
CA THR A 19 -3.07 15.23 -7.15
C THR A 19 -4.10 14.26 -6.56
N TRP A 20 -4.52 14.51 -5.32
CA TRP A 20 -5.53 13.71 -4.66
C TRP A 20 -6.87 13.74 -5.40
N LYS A 21 -7.49 12.57 -5.51
CA LYS A 21 -8.86 12.38 -6.00
C LYS A 21 -9.61 11.44 -5.08
N LYS A 22 -10.90 11.74 -4.91
CA LYS A 22 -11.84 10.85 -4.23
C LYS A 22 -12.12 9.62 -5.10
N VAL A 23 -12.18 8.43 -4.49
CA VAL A 23 -12.72 7.22 -5.14
C VAL A 23 -14.19 7.07 -4.76
N GLY A 24 -15.06 7.20 -5.74
CA GLY A 24 -16.50 6.98 -5.61
C GLY A 24 -16.88 5.51 -5.85
N CYS A 25 -18.13 5.16 -5.55
CA CYS A 25 -18.70 3.84 -5.83
C CYS A 25 -18.77 3.51 -7.33
N GLU A 26 -18.85 4.54 -8.16
CA GLU A 26 -18.87 4.47 -9.62
C GLU A 26 -17.48 4.23 -10.25
N ASP A 27 -16.41 4.34 -9.46
CA ASP A 27 -15.05 4.10 -9.94
C ASP A 27 -14.84 2.61 -10.25
N ASP A 28 -14.19 2.31 -11.37
CA ASP A 28 -13.87 0.93 -11.77
C ASP A 28 -13.08 0.18 -10.69
N PHE A 29 -12.25 0.89 -9.93
CA PHE A 29 -11.56 0.29 -8.79
C PHE A 29 -12.56 -0.15 -7.71
N CYS A 30 -13.53 0.69 -7.40
CA CYS A 30 -14.52 0.41 -6.37
C CYS A 30 -15.46 -0.72 -6.78
N SER A 31 -15.90 -0.75 -8.04
CA SER A 31 -16.74 -1.82 -8.56
C SER A 31 -16.02 -3.17 -8.60
N PHE A 32 -14.70 -3.18 -8.82
CA PHE A 32 -13.89 -4.39 -8.77
C PHE A 32 -13.78 -4.99 -7.36
N ILE A 33 -13.60 -4.16 -6.33
CA ILE A 33 -13.42 -4.62 -4.94
C ILE A 33 -14.73 -4.86 -4.20
N SER A 34 -15.76 -4.10 -4.55
CA SER A 34 -17.05 -4.14 -3.89
C SER A 34 -17.86 -5.30 -4.46
N GLN A 35 -17.70 -6.49 -3.89
CA GLN A 35 -18.62 -7.61 -4.12
C GLN A 35 -19.99 -7.40 -3.44
N SER A 36 -20.26 -6.21 -2.88
CA SER A 36 -21.46 -5.93 -2.10
C SER A 36 -22.34 -4.86 -2.75
N ASP A 37 -23.64 -5.12 -2.78
CA ASP A 37 -24.71 -4.22 -3.22
C ASP A 37 -24.85 -2.92 -2.39
N THR A 38 -23.91 -2.62 -1.50
CA THR A 38 -24.04 -1.55 -0.49
C THR A 38 -23.40 -0.22 -0.88
N CYS A 39 -22.64 -0.19 -1.98
CA CYS A 39 -22.03 1.05 -2.48
C CYS A 39 -23.07 1.83 -3.31
N GLU A 40 -23.79 2.76 -2.68
CA GLU A 40 -24.77 3.60 -3.37
C GLU A 40 -24.06 4.54 -4.38
N PRO A 41 -24.30 4.39 -5.70
CA PRO A 41 -23.49 4.98 -6.78
C PRO A 41 -23.43 6.52 -6.86
N LYS A 42 -24.14 7.24 -5.98
CA LYS A 42 -24.34 8.69 -6.14
C LYS A 42 -23.98 9.53 -4.91
N LYS A 43 -23.64 8.94 -3.77
CA LYS A 43 -23.45 9.72 -2.53
C LYS A 43 -22.34 9.25 -1.59
N LYS A 44 -21.84 8.01 -1.73
CA LYS A 44 -20.91 7.45 -0.74
C LYS A 44 -19.47 7.36 -1.28
N PRO A 45 -18.45 7.66 -0.45
CA PRO A 45 -17.09 7.27 -0.78
C PRO A 45 -16.99 5.74 -0.89
N CYS A 46 -16.00 5.26 -1.62
CA CYS A 46 -15.68 3.83 -1.67
C CYS A 46 -15.00 3.43 -0.35
N SER A 47 -15.76 2.91 0.60
CA SER A 47 -15.23 2.55 1.92
C SER A 47 -14.58 1.17 1.95
N TYR A 48 -13.67 0.96 2.90
CA TYR A 48 -12.99 -0.31 3.11
C TYR A 48 -12.95 -0.69 4.59
N ARG A 49 -12.83 -1.99 4.82
CA ARG A 49 -12.52 -2.58 6.11
C ARG A 49 -11.55 -3.73 5.93
N VAL A 50 -10.42 -3.68 6.65
CA VAL A 50 -9.43 -4.76 6.68
C VAL A 50 -9.33 -5.29 8.10
N VAL A 51 -9.23 -6.61 8.24
CA VAL A 51 -8.89 -7.30 9.48
C VAL A 51 -7.52 -7.93 9.28
N TYR A 52 -6.57 -7.57 10.13
CA TYR A 52 -5.20 -8.10 10.08
C TYR A 52 -5.09 -9.40 10.87
N GLY A 53 -3.98 -10.12 10.67
CA GLY A 53 -3.75 -11.43 11.29
C GLY A 53 -3.69 -11.42 12.82
N ASP A 54 -3.40 -10.26 13.42
CA ASP A 54 -3.42 -10.04 14.87
C ASP A 54 -4.84 -9.69 15.40
N GLY A 55 -5.84 -9.62 14.53
CA GLY A 55 -7.21 -9.24 14.84
C GLY A 55 -7.44 -7.73 14.90
N SER A 56 -6.41 -6.90 14.67
CA SER A 56 -6.59 -5.46 14.51
C SER A 56 -7.41 -5.15 13.26
N THR A 57 -8.11 -4.02 13.27
CA THR A 57 -8.88 -3.56 12.11
C THR A 57 -8.47 -2.17 11.69
N SER A 58 -8.56 -1.92 10.38
CA SER A 58 -8.52 -0.57 9.82
C SER A 58 -9.72 -0.37 8.92
N ASP A 59 -10.42 0.73 9.15
CA ASP A 59 -11.59 1.17 8.41
C ASP A 59 -11.33 2.57 7.85
N GLY A 60 -11.88 2.86 6.67
CA GLY A 60 -11.71 4.15 6.03
C GLY A 60 -12.26 4.20 4.61
N ASP A 61 -11.78 5.16 3.83
CA ASP A 61 -12.20 5.37 2.45
C ASP A 61 -11.02 5.25 1.48
N PHE A 62 -11.24 4.67 0.32
CA PHE A 62 -10.26 4.67 -0.75
C PHE A 62 -10.09 6.08 -1.34
N VAL A 63 -8.84 6.41 -1.62
CA VAL A 63 -8.42 7.64 -2.28
C VAL A 63 -7.43 7.30 -3.39
N LYS A 64 -7.38 8.15 -4.41
CA LYS A 64 -6.35 8.12 -5.45
C LYS A 64 -5.38 9.25 -5.20
N ASP A 65 -4.09 8.95 -5.19
CA ASP A 65 -3.05 9.97 -5.20
C ASP A 65 -1.76 9.41 -5.80
N ASN A 66 -0.78 10.27 -6.03
CA ASN A 66 0.52 9.87 -6.53
C ASN A 66 1.42 9.37 -5.41
N ILE A 67 2.04 8.20 -5.64
CA ILE A 67 3.23 7.77 -4.91
C ILE A 67 4.46 8.07 -5.76
N THR A 68 5.51 8.59 -5.14
CA THR A 68 6.82 8.76 -5.80
C THR A 68 7.76 7.68 -5.32
N LEU A 69 8.29 6.91 -6.26
CA LEU A 69 9.29 5.86 -6.03
C LEU A 69 10.55 6.17 -6.82
N ASP A 70 11.68 5.65 -6.36
CA ASP A 70 12.95 5.73 -7.07
C ASP A 70 13.00 4.67 -8.18
N GLN A 71 12.78 5.08 -9.43
CA GLN A 71 12.91 4.22 -10.59
C GLN A 71 14.38 4.02 -10.94
N VAL A 72 14.80 2.77 -11.09
CA VAL A 72 16.14 2.42 -11.58
C VAL A 72 16.27 2.85 -13.04
N THR A 73 17.20 3.76 -13.32
CA THR A 73 17.48 4.27 -14.68
C THR A 73 18.73 3.65 -15.29
N GLY A 74 19.33 2.66 -14.61
CA GLY A 74 20.56 1.98 -14.99
C GLY A 74 21.80 2.61 -14.35
N ASN A 75 22.95 1.94 -14.51
CA ASN A 75 24.25 2.39 -13.99
C ASN A 75 24.25 2.75 -12.48
N LEU A 76 23.50 1.99 -11.67
CA LEU A 76 23.32 2.24 -10.23
C LEU A 76 22.70 3.61 -9.90
N ARG A 77 21.91 4.17 -10.83
CA ARG A 77 21.21 5.44 -10.66
C ARG A 77 19.72 5.23 -10.57
N THR A 78 19.08 6.15 -9.85
CA THR A 78 17.64 6.25 -9.75
C THR A 78 17.16 7.63 -10.18
N ALA A 79 15.90 7.71 -10.60
CA ALA A 79 15.19 8.96 -10.82
C ALA A 79 13.78 8.84 -10.22
N PRO A 80 13.20 9.93 -9.72
CA PRO A 80 11.86 9.89 -9.17
C PRO A 80 10.83 9.55 -10.25
N LEU A 81 9.98 8.58 -9.95
CA LEU A 81 8.84 8.19 -10.77
C LEU A 81 7.58 8.31 -9.93
N SER A 82 6.70 9.23 -10.31
CA SER A 82 5.38 9.38 -9.72
C SER A 82 4.37 8.50 -10.44
N GLN A 83 3.59 7.73 -9.70
CA GLN A 83 2.52 6.87 -10.20
C GLN A 83 1.23 7.09 -9.42
N GLU A 84 0.12 7.21 -10.12
CA GLU A 84 -1.20 7.28 -9.49
C GLU A 84 -1.56 5.90 -8.94
N VAL A 85 -1.87 5.83 -7.66
CA VAL A 85 -2.28 4.61 -6.96
C VAL A 85 -3.53 4.85 -6.14
N VAL A 86 -4.34 3.81 -5.98
CA VAL A 86 -5.47 3.78 -5.06
C VAL A 86 -5.03 3.14 -3.74
N PHE A 87 -5.27 3.81 -2.63
CA PHE A 87 -4.97 3.29 -1.29
C PHE A 87 -6.06 3.70 -0.29
N GLY A 88 -6.11 2.99 0.83
CA GLY A 88 -7.05 3.27 1.91
C GLY A 88 -6.56 4.43 2.78
N CYS A 89 -7.33 5.50 2.86
CA CYS A 89 -7.15 6.55 3.86
C CYS A 89 -7.90 6.13 5.14
N GLY A 90 -7.16 5.60 6.12
CA GLY A 90 -7.73 5.08 7.37
C GLY A 90 -8.26 6.19 8.27
N SER A 91 -9.45 5.98 8.82
CA SER A 91 -10.09 6.92 9.76
C SER A 91 -10.34 6.31 11.14
N ASN A 92 -10.36 4.97 11.24
CA ASN A 92 -10.52 4.26 12.49
C ASN A 92 -9.63 3.01 12.50
N GLN A 93 -8.81 2.89 13.54
CA GLN A 93 -7.91 1.75 13.77
C GLN A 93 -8.20 1.15 15.14
N SER A 94 -8.20 -0.18 15.22
CA SER A 94 -8.38 -0.93 16.46
C SER A 94 -7.18 -1.82 16.78
N GLY A 95 -7.15 -2.41 17.97
CA GLY A 95 -6.10 -3.35 18.36
C GLY A 95 -4.71 -2.69 18.44
N GLN A 96 -3.69 -3.37 17.94
CA GLN A 96 -2.29 -2.90 18.00
C GLN A 96 -2.03 -1.67 17.12
N LEU A 97 -2.80 -1.49 16.03
CA LEU A 97 -2.67 -0.33 15.14
C LEU A 97 -3.08 0.99 15.80
N GLY A 98 -3.90 0.94 16.85
CA GLY A 98 -4.27 2.12 17.64
C GLY A 98 -3.29 2.43 18.78
N GLN A 99 -2.25 1.61 18.99
CA GLN A 99 -1.29 1.79 20.08
C GLN A 99 -0.12 2.69 19.66
N THR A 100 0.32 3.53 20.59
CA THR A 100 1.33 4.59 20.31
C THR A 100 2.77 4.10 20.37
N ASP A 101 3.00 2.91 20.92
CA ASP A 101 4.32 2.28 21.09
C ASP A 101 4.80 1.53 19.84
N SER A 102 3.89 1.24 18.90
CA SER A 102 4.18 0.56 17.63
C SER A 102 3.60 1.33 16.42
N ALA A 103 3.41 2.64 16.57
CA ALA A 103 2.67 3.43 15.61
C ALA A 103 3.42 3.57 14.27
N VAL A 104 2.71 3.34 13.17
CA VAL A 104 3.19 3.51 11.79
C VAL A 104 2.31 4.51 11.05
N ASP A 105 2.89 5.26 10.11
CA ASP A 105 2.15 6.23 9.30
C ASP A 105 1.19 5.56 8.29
N GLY A 106 1.41 4.28 8.00
CA GLY A 106 0.57 3.49 7.12
C GLY A 106 1.15 2.09 6.89
N ILE A 107 0.39 1.26 6.16
CA ILE A 107 0.76 -0.11 5.82
C ILE A 107 0.75 -0.27 4.30
N MET A 108 1.85 -0.77 3.75
CA MET A 108 1.97 -1.10 2.33
C MET A 108 1.71 -2.59 2.10
N GLY A 109 0.59 -2.91 1.44
CA GLY A 109 0.20 -4.29 1.15
C GLY A 109 0.80 -4.84 -0.15
N PHE A 110 1.46 -6.00 -0.06
CA PHE A 110 2.07 -6.72 -1.19
C PHE A 110 1.33 -8.02 -1.58
N GLY A 111 0.09 -8.17 -1.12
CA GLY A 111 -0.71 -9.37 -1.37
C GLY A 111 -0.99 -9.61 -2.86
N GLN A 112 -1.52 -10.81 -3.16
CA GLN A 112 -1.83 -11.23 -4.54
C GLN A 112 -3.06 -10.53 -5.14
N ALA A 113 -3.83 -9.79 -4.33
CA ALA A 113 -5.00 -9.04 -4.76
C ALA A 113 -4.64 -7.93 -5.77
N ASN A 114 -5.56 -7.63 -6.69
CA ASN A 114 -5.37 -6.55 -7.66
C ASN A 114 -5.30 -5.15 -7.00
N THR A 115 -5.77 -5.03 -5.76
CA THR A 115 -5.67 -3.82 -4.95
C THR A 115 -4.29 -3.59 -4.37
N SER A 116 -3.39 -4.57 -4.39
CA SER A 116 -2.04 -4.39 -3.87
C SER A 116 -1.25 -3.39 -4.71
N ILE A 117 -0.30 -2.69 -4.08
CA ILE A 117 0.50 -1.68 -4.77
C ILE A 117 1.29 -2.29 -5.94
N ILE A 118 1.75 -3.54 -5.80
CA ILE A 118 2.48 -4.26 -6.84
C ILE A 118 1.59 -4.50 -8.07
N SER A 119 0.33 -4.91 -7.85
CA SER A 119 -0.62 -5.14 -8.92
C SER A 119 -0.98 -3.84 -9.65
N GLN A 120 -1.20 -2.75 -8.91
CA GLN A 120 -1.53 -1.44 -9.48
C GLN A 120 -0.36 -0.86 -10.30
N LEU A 121 0.87 -0.90 -9.76
CA LEU A 121 2.06 -0.46 -10.48
C LEU A 121 2.31 -1.31 -11.73
N ALA A 122 2.07 -2.62 -11.68
CA ALA A 122 2.19 -3.46 -12.86
C ALA A 122 1.11 -3.16 -13.92
N ALA A 123 -0.13 -2.88 -13.49
CA ALA A 123 -1.23 -2.51 -14.39
C ALA A 123 -0.99 -1.17 -15.10
N SER A 124 -0.22 -0.26 -14.50
CA SER A 124 0.20 1.00 -15.15
C SER A 124 1.17 0.79 -16.32
N GLY A 125 1.70 -0.43 -16.51
CA GLY A 125 2.63 -0.78 -17.58
C GLY A 125 4.10 -0.47 -17.28
N ASN A 126 4.40 0.06 -16.10
CA ASN A 126 5.76 0.50 -15.75
C ASN A 126 6.67 -0.63 -15.25
N VAL A 127 6.11 -1.69 -14.67
CA VAL A 127 6.87 -2.77 -14.01
C VAL A 127 6.17 -4.13 -14.17
N LYS A 128 6.92 -5.23 -14.02
CA LYS A 128 6.33 -6.57 -13.91
C LYS A 128 5.66 -6.74 -12.54
N ARG A 129 4.62 -7.58 -12.46
CA ARG A 129 3.90 -7.92 -11.21
C ARG A 129 4.71 -8.89 -10.33
N VAL A 130 5.90 -8.46 -9.95
CA VAL A 130 6.87 -9.17 -9.10
C VAL A 130 7.53 -8.12 -8.21
N PHE A 131 7.97 -8.52 -7.02
CA PHE A 131 8.78 -7.67 -6.16
C PHE A 131 9.84 -8.50 -5.46
N SER A 132 10.86 -7.83 -4.92
CA SER A 132 11.91 -8.43 -4.13
C SER A 132 12.19 -7.55 -2.91
N HIS A 133 12.54 -8.18 -1.79
CA HIS A 133 13.03 -7.48 -0.61
C HIS A 133 14.34 -8.11 -0.13
N CYS A 134 15.22 -7.27 0.39
CA CYS A 134 16.39 -7.65 1.15
C CYS A 134 16.36 -6.83 2.43
N LEU A 135 16.17 -7.48 3.57
CA LEU A 135 16.04 -6.82 4.87
C LEU A 135 17.34 -6.98 5.66
N ASP A 136 17.90 -5.88 6.17
CA ASP A 136 19.06 -5.93 7.06
C ASP A 136 18.59 -5.93 8.52
N ASN A 137 18.71 -7.08 9.18
CA ASN A 137 18.33 -7.24 10.58
C ASN A 137 19.42 -6.82 11.57
N VAL A 138 20.61 -6.44 11.09
CA VAL A 138 21.74 -6.01 11.93
C VAL A 138 21.75 -4.49 12.08
N ASN A 139 21.73 -3.77 10.97
CA ASN A 139 21.82 -2.30 10.98
C ASN A 139 20.47 -1.62 10.73
N GLY A 140 19.44 -2.39 10.38
CA GLY A 140 18.17 -1.87 9.87
C GLY A 140 18.28 -1.42 8.41
N GLY A 141 17.12 -1.23 7.79
CA GLY A 141 17.01 -0.86 6.38
C GLY A 141 16.98 -2.07 5.45
N GLY A 142 17.52 -1.89 4.25
CA GLY A 142 17.43 -2.87 3.19
C GLY A 142 17.02 -2.25 1.85
N ILE A 143 16.68 -3.13 0.90
CA ILE A 143 16.21 -2.73 -0.43
C ILE A 143 14.88 -3.41 -0.69
N PHE A 144 13.91 -2.61 -1.11
CA PHE A 144 12.66 -3.08 -1.69
C PHE A 144 12.63 -2.67 -3.15
N ALA A 145 12.43 -3.64 -4.04
CA ALA A 145 12.40 -3.43 -5.47
C ALA A 145 11.09 -3.97 -6.05
N VAL A 146 10.43 -3.17 -6.88
CA VAL A 146 9.25 -3.57 -7.65
C VAL A 146 9.67 -3.82 -9.09
N GLY A 147 9.26 -4.95 -9.64
CA GLY A 147 9.71 -5.47 -10.91
C GLY A 147 10.62 -6.68 -10.76
N GLU A 148 11.21 -7.09 -11.87
CA GLU A 148 12.12 -8.22 -11.92
C GLU A 148 13.55 -7.75 -11.65
N VAL A 149 14.20 -8.41 -10.69
CA VAL A 149 15.61 -8.20 -10.39
C VAL A 149 16.43 -9.19 -11.21
N GLU A 150 17.36 -8.70 -12.01
CA GLU A 150 18.17 -9.55 -12.91
C GLU A 150 19.24 -10.37 -12.18
N SER A 151 19.69 -9.92 -11.00
CA SER A 151 20.77 -10.55 -10.25
C SER A 151 20.60 -10.34 -8.74
N PRO A 152 20.89 -11.36 -7.90
CA PRO A 152 21.41 -12.68 -8.26
C PRO A 152 20.31 -13.61 -8.81
N LEU A 153 20.73 -14.65 -9.55
CA LEU A 153 19.85 -15.75 -9.90
C LEU A 153 19.36 -16.46 -8.61
N VAL A 154 18.07 -16.36 -8.35
CA VAL A 154 17.44 -16.97 -7.18
C VAL A 154 16.92 -18.36 -7.50
N LYS A 155 16.95 -19.27 -6.51
CA LYS A 155 16.23 -20.53 -6.58
C LYS A 155 14.75 -20.28 -6.35
N THR A 156 13.88 -20.90 -7.13
CA THR A 156 12.44 -20.66 -7.10
C THR A 156 11.67 -21.89 -6.62
N THR A 157 10.52 -21.64 -6.00
CA THR A 157 9.50 -22.63 -5.69
C THR A 157 8.14 -22.06 -6.10
N PRO A 158 7.18 -22.87 -6.59
CA PRO A 158 5.86 -22.37 -6.93
C PRO A 158 5.17 -21.73 -5.71
N LEU A 159 4.54 -20.57 -5.93
CA LEU A 159 3.65 -19.97 -4.95
C LEU A 159 2.31 -20.71 -4.96
N VAL A 160 1.74 -20.96 -3.79
CA VAL A 160 0.37 -21.49 -3.69
C VAL A 160 -0.61 -20.39 -4.06
N PRO A 161 -1.50 -20.61 -5.04
CA PRO A 161 -2.47 -19.60 -5.47
C PRO A 161 -3.55 -19.37 -4.39
N ASN A 162 -4.08 -18.15 -4.34
CA ASN A 162 -5.26 -17.76 -3.54
C ASN A 162 -5.13 -18.00 -2.02
N GLN A 163 -3.98 -17.66 -1.44
CA GLN A 163 -3.80 -17.55 0.01
C GLN A 163 -4.22 -16.17 0.52
#